data_AF-A0A8C7EA62-F1
#
_entry.id   AF-A0A8C7EA62-F1
#
_cell.length_a   1.000
_cell.length_b   1.000
_cell.length_c   1.000
_cell.angle_alpha   90.00
_cell.angle_beta   90.00
_cell.angle_gamma   90.00
#
_symmetry.space_group_name_H-M   'P 1'
#
loop_
_entity.id
_entity.type
_entity.pdbx_description
1 polymer ?
#
loop_
_entity_poly.entity_id
_entity_poly.type
_entity_poly.pdbx_seq_one_letter_code
_entity_poly.pdbx_strand_id
1 'polypeptide(L)'
;CSFLPQDLTNRPGPLQLMIKTDYSYPNWLKFHIGINRYELYSRHNPAIEALLQDLVSQKITSVGMFGCTQLKLIMTFQNYGQALFKPMKQTREQETPPDFFYFSDYERHNAEIAAFHLDRILDFRRVPPVAGRLVNMTREIRDVTRDKKLWRTFFISPANNICFYGECSYYCSTEHALCGKPDQIEGSLAAFLPDLSLAKRKTWRNPWRRSYHKRKKLNAFSPPQILSI
;
A
#
# COMPACT_ATOMS: atom_id res chain seq x y z
N CYS A 1 14.76 5.87 -2.25
CA CYS A 1 13.97 6.34 -1.10
C CYS A 1 14.69 5.93 0.17
N SER A 2 15.64 6.75 0.59
CA SER A 2 16.37 6.60 1.86
C SER A 2 15.78 7.60 2.83
N PHE A 3 15.26 7.11 3.95
CA PHE A 3 14.92 7.92 5.11
C PHE A 3 16.08 7.84 6.10
N LEU A 4 16.61 8.99 6.51
CA LEU A 4 17.52 9.11 7.66
C LEU A 4 16.67 9.17 8.93
N PRO A 5 17.01 8.45 10.01
CA PRO A 5 16.32 8.54 11.28
C PRO A 5 16.94 9.59 12.20
N GLN A 6 16.10 10.31 12.95
CA GLN A 6 16.52 11.02 14.15
C GLN A 6 16.45 10.08 15.36
N ASP A 7 17.45 10.26 16.23
CA ASP A 7 17.85 9.42 17.34
C ASP A 7 17.01 9.71 18.59
N LEU A 8 16.50 8.67 19.26
CA LEU A 8 16.05 8.72 20.66
C LEU A 8 16.27 7.36 21.33
N THR A 9 16.89 7.42 22.50
CA THR A 9 17.54 6.34 23.22
C THR A 9 16.65 5.73 24.33
N ASN A 10 16.61 4.39 24.33
CA ASN A 10 16.76 3.44 25.46
C ASN A 10 15.65 3.08 26.49
N ARG A 11 15.47 1.74 26.63
CA ARG A 11 15.02 0.85 27.76
C ARG A 11 13.52 0.49 27.93
N PRO A 12 13.20 -0.62 28.64
CA PRO A 12 13.40 -2.04 28.31
C PRO A 12 12.06 -2.83 28.19
N GLY A 13 12.10 -4.04 27.60
CA GLY A 13 10.92 -4.77 27.11
C GLY A 13 10.05 -5.52 28.16
N PRO A 14 8.81 -5.91 27.81
CA PRO A 14 7.95 -6.74 28.64
C PRO A 14 7.54 -8.05 27.92
N LEU A 15 8.39 -9.08 27.93
CA LEU A 15 7.98 -10.43 27.49
C LEU A 15 7.06 -11.14 28.51
N GLN A 16 6.84 -10.55 29.69
CA GLN A 16 6.04 -11.15 30.77
C GLN A 16 4.56 -10.73 30.78
N LEU A 17 4.12 -9.79 29.91
CA LEU A 17 2.75 -9.28 29.88
C LEU A 17 1.83 -9.93 28.82
N MET A 18 2.33 -10.84 27.99
CA MET A 18 1.64 -11.30 26.79
C MET A 18 0.52 -12.35 26.98
N ILE A 19 0.28 -12.87 28.20
CA ILE A 19 -0.66 -14.00 28.38
C ILE A 19 -2.09 -13.58 28.79
N LYS A 20 -2.40 -12.29 29.05
CA LYS A 20 -3.69 -11.91 29.68
C LYS A 20 -4.69 -11.08 28.88
N THR A 21 -4.54 -10.83 27.58
CA THR A 21 -5.52 -9.99 26.83
C THR A 21 -5.69 -10.36 25.35
N ASP A 22 -6.18 -11.56 25.04
CA ASP A 22 -6.46 -11.93 23.63
C ASP A 22 -7.69 -11.19 23.03
N TYR A 23 -8.52 -10.56 23.87
CA TYR A 23 -9.78 -9.91 23.47
C TYR A 23 -9.73 -8.38 23.23
N SER A 24 -8.62 -7.68 23.47
CA SER A 24 -8.63 -6.20 23.51
C SER A 24 -7.87 -5.47 22.40
N TYR A 25 -7.12 -6.15 21.54
CA TYR A 25 -6.30 -5.48 20.52
C TYR A 25 -7.05 -5.25 19.20
N PRO A 26 -6.80 -4.13 18.50
CA PRO A 26 -7.34 -3.92 17.15
C PRO A 26 -6.79 -4.95 16.17
N ASN A 27 -7.54 -5.29 15.12
CA ASN A 27 -7.20 -6.39 14.21
C ASN A 27 -5.86 -6.18 13.48
N TRP A 28 -5.49 -4.93 13.18
CA TRP A 28 -4.17 -4.62 12.58
C TRP A 28 -3.02 -4.99 13.52
N LEU A 29 -3.20 -4.85 14.83
CA LEU A 29 -2.18 -5.20 15.83
C LEU A 29 -2.13 -6.72 16.03
N LYS A 30 -3.29 -7.39 16.03
CA LYS A 30 -3.37 -8.87 16.00
C LYS A 30 -2.65 -9.45 14.77
N PHE A 31 -2.80 -8.81 13.62
CA PHE A 31 -2.04 -9.15 12.42
C PHE A 31 -0.53 -8.98 12.64
N HIS A 32 -0.09 -7.83 13.18
CA HIS A 32 1.34 -7.56 13.42
C HIS A 32 1.99 -8.57 14.36
N ILE A 33 1.36 -8.89 15.49
CA ILE A 33 1.89 -9.86 16.46
C ILE A 33 1.83 -11.31 15.95
N GLY A 34 0.94 -11.59 14.99
CA GLY A 34 0.79 -12.92 14.38
C GLY A 34 1.85 -13.23 13.32
N ILE A 35 2.61 -12.22 12.85
CA ILE A 35 3.70 -12.42 11.88
C ILE A 35 4.79 -13.29 12.53
N ASN A 36 5.20 -14.34 11.83
CA ASN A 36 6.27 -15.22 12.29
C ASN A 36 7.25 -15.57 11.16
N ARG A 37 8.21 -16.46 11.44
CA ARG A 37 9.28 -16.81 10.50
C ARG A 37 8.77 -17.39 9.16
N TYR A 38 7.62 -18.03 9.17
CA TYR A 38 7.16 -18.87 8.05
C TYR A 38 6.07 -18.19 7.21
N GLU A 39 5.31 -17.27 7.80
CA GLU A 39 4.13 -16.67 7.19
C GLU A 39 3.82 -15.28 7.78
N LEU A 40 3.16 -14.43 6.98
CA LEU A 40 2.63 -13.15 7.46
C LEU A 40 1.35 -13.33 8.29
N TYR A 41 0.58 -14.38 8.02
CA TYR A 41 -0.64 -14.69 8.73
C TYR A 41 -0.96 -16.18 8.60
N SER A 42 -1.62 -16.76 9.60
CA SER A 42 -2.00 -18.18 9.58
C SER A 42 -3.29 -18.43 8.82
N ARG A 43 -3.43 -19.63 8.24
CA ARG A 43 -4.59 -20.04 7.43
C ARG A 43 -5.93 -19.82 8.12
N HIS A 44 -6.01 -20.13 9.41
CA HIS A 44 -7.25 -20.07 10.20
C HIS A 44 -7.30 -18.87 11.15
N ASN A 45 -6.58 -17.78 10.85
CA ASN A 45 -6.57 -16.60 11.71
C ASN A 45 -7.82 -15.72 11.46
N PRO A 46 -8.79 -15.67 12.39
CA PRO A 46 -10.02 -14.88 12.22
C PRO A 46 -9.75 -13.38 12.18
N ALA A 47 -8.62 -12.91 12.71
CA ALA A 47 -8.24 -11.50 12.67
C ALA A 47 -7.97 -11.01 11.24
N ILE A 48 -7.66 -11.89 10.29
CA ILE A 48 -7.41 -11.49 8.90
C ILE A 48 -8.71 -11.11 8.20
N GLU A 49 -9.76 -11.90 8.37
CA GLU A 49 -11.08 -11.56 7.81
C GLU A 49 -11.63 -10.29 8.48
N ALA A 50 -11.51 -10.19 9.80
CA ALA A 50 -11.90 -8.98 10.53
C ALA A 50 -11.08 -7.74 10.10
N LEU A 51 -9.78 -7.90 9.81
CA LEU A 51 -8.94 -6.81 9.29
C LEU A 51 -9.35 -6.40 7.87
N LEU A 52 -9.74 -7.33 7.00
CA LEU A 52 -10.28 -6.99 5.68
C LEU A 52 -11.56 -6.15 5.82
N GLN A 53 -12.45 -6.49 6.75
CA GLN A 53 -13.64 -5.69 7.04
C GLN A 53 -13.30 -4.31 7.63
N ASP A 54 -12.30 -4.23 8.50
CA ASP A 54 -11.79 -2.94 9.02
C ASP A 54 -11.27 -2.06 7.88
N LEU A 55 -10.51 -2.60 6.91
CA LEU A 55 -10.03 -1.83 5.77
C LEU A 55 -11.19 -1.22 4.95
N VAL A 56 -12.30 -1.94 4.80
CA VAL A 56 -13.47 -1.49 4.05
C VAL A 56 -14.26 -0.42 4.79
N SER A 57 -14.48 -0.60 6.10
CA SER A 57 -15.49 0.17 6.85
C SER A 57 -14.94 1.16 7.86
N GLN A 58 -13.69 1.01 8.29
CA GLN A 58 -13.12 1.85 9.34
C GLN A 58 -13.00 3.30 8.87
N LYS A 59 -13.30 4.25 9.76
CA LYS A 59 -13.26 5.68 9.45
C LYS A 59 -11.83 6.15 9.18
N ILE A 60 -11.62 6.82 8.06
CA ILE A 60 -10.35 7.48 7.71
C ILE A 60 -10.28 8.82 8.46
N THR A 61 -9.20 9.06 9.21
CA THR A 61 -9.01 10.26 10.04
C THR A 61 -7.90 11.16 9.54
N SER A 62 -6.96 10.63 8.76
CA SER A 62 -5.88 11.41 8.15
C SER A 62 -5.41 10.74 6.87
N VAL A 63 -5.07 11.56 5.88
CA VAL A 63 -4.46 11.09 4.63
C VAL A 63 -3.16 11.84 4.37
N GLY A 64 -2.14 11.12 3.92
CA GLY A 64 -0.86 11.68 3.51
C GLY A 64 -0.38 11.07 2.22
N MET A 65 0.41 11.81 1.44
CA MET A 65 0.98 11.30 0.21
C MET A 65 2.18 10.40 0.49
N PHE A 66 2.28 9.27 -0.21
CA PHE A 66 3.45 8.40 -0.13
C PHE A 66 4.40 8.68 -1.29
N GLY A 67 5.60 9.19 -0.98
CA GLY A 67 6.62 9.54 -1.97
C GLY A 67 7.17 8.32 -2.73
N CYS A 68 6.44 7.90 -3.77
CA CYS A 68 6.72 6.73 -4.59
C CYS A 68 6.78 7.07 -6.09
N THR A 69 6.99 6.05 -6.91
CA THR A 69 7.07 6.20 -8.38
C THR A 69 5.75 6.70 -8.97
N GLN A 70 4.64 6.07 -8.60
CA GLN A 70 3.27 6.43 -8.96
C GLN A 70 2.47 6.82 -7.71
N LEU A 71 1.30 7.44 -7.91
CA LEU A 71 0.44 7.93 -6.83
C LEU A 71 0.01 6.83 -5.86
N LYS A 72 0.33 7.03 -4.58
CA LYS A 72 -0.08 6.19 -3.45
C LYS A 72 -0.35 7.09 -2.27
N LEU A 73 -1.37 6.77 -1.47
CA LEU A 73 -1.70 7.52 -0.26
C LEU A 73 -1.56 6.62 0.96
N ILE A 74 -1.16 7.18 2.09
CA ILE A 74 -1.26 6.54 3.40
C ILE A 74 -2.59 7.00 4.01
N MET A 75 -3.45 6.03 4.30
CA MET A 75 -4.70 6.24 5.03
C MET A 75 -4.46 5.84 6.48
N THR A 76 -4.67 6.76 7.41
CA THR A 76 -4.70 6.47 8.84
C THR A 76 -6.15 6.39 9.29
N PHE A 77 -6.46 5.33 10.03
CA PHE A 77 -7.80 5.03 10.52
C PHE A 77 -8.01 5.51 11.96
N GLN A 78 -9.28 5.55 12.39
CA GLN A 78 -9.66 5.95 13.75
C GLN A 78 -9.03 5.07 14.84
N ASN A 79 -8.82 3.78 14.58
CA ASN A 79 -8.16 2.84 15.49
C ASN A 79 -6.63 2.85 15.37
N TYR A 80 -6.05 3.94 14.81
CA TYR A 80 -4.62 4.15 14.57
C TYR A 80 -3.95 3.19 13.57
N GLY A 81 -4.70 2.23 13.02
CA GLY A 81 -4.21 1.40 11.93
C GLY A 81 -3.92 2.23 10.69
N GLN A 82 -3.00 1.75 9.85
CA GLN A 82 -2.66 2.41 8.60
C GLN A 82 -2.78 1.45 7.42
N ALA A 83 -3.16 1.97 6.26
CA ALA A 83 -3.19 1.26 5.01
C ALA A 83 -2.61 2.08 3.86
N LEU A 84 -2.00 1.39 2.90
CA LEU A 84 -1.55 1.96 1.65
C LEU A 84 -2.72 1.92 0.65
N PHE A 85 -3.20 3.09 0.27
CA PHE A 85 -4.24 3.24 -0.73
C PHE A 85 -3.65 3.42 -2.12
N LYS A 86 -4.08 2.59 -3.07
CA LYS A 86 -3.84 2.78 -4.50
C LYS A 86 -5.17 3.04 -5.19
N PRO A 87 -5.41 4.25 -5.72
CA PRO A 87 -6.63 4.56 -6.44
C PRO A 87 -6.68 3.86 -7.80
N MET A 88 -7.88 3.62 -8.31
CA MET A 88 -8.14 3.10 -9.65
C MET A 88 -7.63 4.08 -10.72
N LYS A 89 -6.71 3.60 -11.57
CA LYS A 89 -6.17 4.33 -12.73
C LYS A 89 -6.74 3.88 -14.08
N GLN A 90 -7.11 2.61 -14.19
CA GLN A 90 -7.58 1.97 -15.42
C GLN A 90 -8.87 1.19 -15.15
N THR A 91 -9.73 1.07 -16.16
CA THR A 91 -10.92 0.22 -16.12
C THR A 91 -10.53 -1.26 -16.14
N ARG A 92 -11.49 -2.14 -15.86
CA ARG A 92 -11.23 -3.59 -15.75
C ARG A 92 -10.93 -4.22 -17.10
N GLU A 93 -11.50 -3.67 -18.15
CA GLU A 93 -11.42 -4.14 -19.54
C GLU A 93 -10.18 -3.58 -20.26
N GLN A 94 -9.56 -2.53 -19.71
CA GLN A 94 -8.38 -1.92 -20.31
C GLN A 94 -7.16 -2.81 -20.14
N GLU A 95 -6.60 -3.27 -21.25
CA GLU A 95 -5.32 -3.98 -21.27
C GLU A 95 -4.15 -3.01 -21.40
N THR A 96 -2.97 -3.43 -20.94
CA THR A 96 -1.74 -2.66 -21.14
C THR A 96 -1.34 -2.75 -22.61
N PRO A 97 -1.16 -1.63 -23.33
CA PRO A 97 -0.82 -1.68 -24.75
C PRO A 97 0.48 -2.47 -24.99
N PRO A 98 0.60 -3.22 -26.10
CA PRO A 98 1.76 -4.06 -26.37
C PRO A 98 3.07 -3.24 -26.51
N ASP A 99 2.97 -1.96 -26.87
CA ASP A 99 4.10 -1.05 -27.00
C ASP A 99 4.62 -0.51 -25.65
N PHE A 100 3.91 -0.77 -24.55
CA PHE A 100 4.34 -0.33 -23.22
C PHE A 100 5.45 -1.23 -22.68
N PHE A 101 6.56 -0.61 -22.29
CA PHE A 101 7.54 -1.30 -21.47
C PHE A 101 6.99 -1.51 -20.05
N TYR A 102 7.40 -2.60 -19.39
CA TYR A 102 7.01 -2.92 -18.01
C TYR A 102 7.26 -1.81 -16.97
N PHE A 103 8.21 -0.90 -17.22
CA PHE A 103 8.49 0.24 -16.33
C PHE A 103 7.67 1.50 -16.66
N SER A 104 6.84 1.44 -17.69
CA SER A 104 5.87 2.47 -18.09
C SER A 104 4.42 2.01 -17.84
N ASP A 105 4.23 0.82 -17.27
CA ASP A 105 2.90 0.29 -16.99
C ASP A 105 2.26 1.02 -15.80
N TYR A 106 0.94 1.14 -15.81
CA TYR A 106 0.19 1.72 -14.71
C TYR A 106 0.05 0.73 -13.56
N GLU A 107 0.22 1.20 -12.33
CA GLU A 107 -0.19 0.38 -11.19
C GLU A 107 -1.71 0.28 -11.13
N ARG A 108 -2.22 -0.95 -10.95
CA ARG A 108 -3.66 -1.22 -10.89
C ARG A 108 -4.04 -1.70 -9.49
N HIS A 109 -5.10 -1.11 -8.92
CA HIS A 109 -5.56 -1.45 -7.58
C HIS A 109 -6.13 -2.88 -7.50
N ASN A 110 -6.81 -3.33 -8.55
CA ASN A 110 -7.34 -4.69 -8.63
C ASN A 110 -6.24 -5.77 -8.60
N ALA A 111 -5.05 -5.47 -9.13
CA ALA A 111 -3.92 -6.40 -9.09
C ALA A 111 -3.42 -6.62 -7.66
N GLU A 112 -3.43 -5.60 -6.80
CA GLU A 112 -3.08 -5.74 -5.37
C GLU A 112 -4.06 -6.66 -4.65
N ILE A 113 -5.36 -6.47 -4.88
CA ILE A 113 -6.42 -7.28 -4.29
C ILE A 113 -6.30 -8.73 -4.78
N ALA A 114 -6.19 -8.94 -6.09
CA ALA A 114 -6.08 -10.27 -6.69
C ALA A 114 -4.81 -11.00 -6.23
N ALA A 115 -3.67 -10.31 -6.13
CA ALA A 115 -2.43 -10.90 -5.67
C ALA A 115 -2.53 -11.41 -4.23
N PHE A 116 -3.18 -10.67 -3.34
CA PHE A 116 -3.44 -11.12 -1.96
C PHE A 116 -4.31 -12.39 -1.93
N HIS A 117 -5.43 -12.40 -2.65
CA HIS A 117 -6.30 -13.57 -2.66
C HIS A 117 -5.64 -14.79 -3.33
N LEU A 118 -4.88 -14.60 -4.40
CA LEU A 118 -4.13 -15.66 -5.06
C LEU A 118 -3.02 -16.22 -4.16
N ASP A 119 -2.27 -15.37 -3.47
CA ASP A 119 -1.26 -15.76 -2.46
C ASP A 119 -1.89 -16.61 -1.34
N ARG A 120 -3.12 -16.28 -0.93
CA ARG A 120 -3.91 -17.04 0.04
C ARG A 120 -4.37 -18.40 -0.50
N ILE A 121 -4.88 -18.44 -1.74
CA ILE A 121 -5.34 -19.68 -2.40
C ILE A 121 -4.18 -20.66 -2.61
N LEU A 122 -3.01 -20.15 -3.00
CA LEU A 122 -1.77 -20.92 -3.16
C LEU A 122 -1.08 -21.24 -1.82
N ASP A 123 -1.67 -20.82 -0.71
CA ASP A 123 -1.21 -21.07 0.65
C ASP A 123 0.18 -20.51 0.98
N PHE A 124 0.66 -19.52 0.21
CA PHE A 124 1.95 -18.87 0.45
C PHE A 124 1.90 -17.97 1.69
N ARG A 125 0.84 -17.16 1.84
CA ARG A 125 0.60 -16.25 2.98
C ARG A 125 1.75 -15.25 3.19
N ARG A 126 2.19 -14.60 2.11
CA ARG A 126 3.34 -13.66 2.06
C ARG A 126 2.97 -12.25 1.58
N VAL A 127 1.72 -12.04 1.17
CA VAL A 127 1.19 -10.72 0.79
C VAL A 127 0.38 -10.15 1.96
N PRO A 128 0.57 -8.89 2.38
CA PRO A 128 -0.26 -8.30 3.43
C PRO A 128 -1.75 -8.28 3.03
N PRO A 129 -2.69 -8.29 3.98
CA PRO A 129 -4.12 -8.22 3.68
C PRO A 129 -4.49 -6.98 2.85
N VAL A 130 -5.24 -7.18 1.76
CA VAL A 130 -5.69 -6.11 0.85
C VAL A 130 -7.19 -6.22 0.61
N ALA A 131 -7.90 -5.11 0.75
CA ALA A 131 -9.32 -5.01 0.43
C ALA A 131 -9.60 -3.88 -0.59
N GLY A 132 -10.65 -4.04 -1.39
CA GLY A 132 -11.18 -2.96 -2.22
C GLY A 132 -12.10 -2.04 -1.42
N ARG A 133 -12.05 -0.72 -1.67
CA ARG A 133 -12.95 0.25 -1.04
C ARG A 133 -13.31 1.36 -2.03
N LEU A 134 -14.57 1.78 -1.98
CA LEU A 134 -15.03 3.00 -2.60
C LEU A 134 -14.87 4.15 -1.60
N VAL A 135 -14.09 5.16 -1.97
CA VAL A 135 -13.70 6.26 -1.07
C VAL A 135 -14.33 7.56 -1.57
N ASN A 136 -14.97 8.31 -0.66
CA ASN A 136 -15.44 9.65 -0.98
C ASN A 136 -14.25 10.62 -1.00
N MET A 137 -13.90 11.11 -2.18
CA MET A 137 -12.71 11.93 -2.42
C MET A 137 -12.73 13.25 -1.64
N THR A 138 -13.92 13.80 -1.40
CA THR A 138 -14.09 15.02 -0.62
C THR A 138 -13.90 14.73 0.86
N ARG A 139 -14.78 13.90 1.43
CA ARG A 139 -14.89 13.71 2.88
C ARG A 139 -13.78 12.85 3.46
N GLU A 140 -13.30 11.86 2.71
CA GLU A 140 -12.35 10.86 3.20
C GLU A 140 -10.92 11.07 2.68
N ILE A 141 -10.68 12.03 1.78
CA ILE A 141 -9.32 12.37 1.31
C ILE A 141 -9.05 13.86 1.48
N ARG A 142 -9.76 14.72 0.74
CA ARG A 142 -9.47 16.16 0.68
C ARG A 142 -9.64 16.86 2.02
N ASP A 143 -10.74 16.60 2.72
CA ASP A 143 -11.11 17.34 3.93
C ASP A 143 -10.35 16.84 5.18
N VAL A 144 -9.73 15.66 5.09
CA VAL A 144 -8.98 15.01 6.18
C VAL A 144 -7.46 14.99 5.96
N THR A 145 -6.95 15.49 4.82
CA THR A 145 -5.51 15.60 4.60
C THR A 145 -4.93 16.86 5.27
N ARG A 146 -3.80 16.70 5.96
CA ARG A 146 -2.95 17.83 6.42
C ARG A 146 -1.80 18.11 5.45
N ASP A 147 -1.61 17.25 4.45
CA ASP A 147 -0.60 17.41 3.42
C ASP A 147 -1.05 18.47 2.41
N LYS A 148 -0.48 19.67 2.54
CA LYS A 148 -0.77 20.81 1.65
C LYS A 148 -0.43 20.53 0.19
N LYS A 149 0.53 19.64 -0.10
CA LYS A 149 0.89 19.29 -1.48
C LYS A 149 -0.23 18.50 -2.11
N LEU A 150 -0.71 17.46 -1.44
CA LEU A 150 -1.85 16.67 -1.89
C LEU A 150 -3.12 17.53 -2.06
N TRP A 151 -3.45 18.32 -1.03
CA TRP A 151 -4.67 19.15 -1.01
C TRP A 151 -4.75 20.11 -2.21
N ARG A 152 -3.62 20.73 -2.59
CA ARG A 152 -3.57 21.69 -3.72
C ARG A 152 -3.79 21.06 -5.10
N THR A 153 -3.70 19.73 -5.22
CA THR A 153 -3.91 19.04 -6.50
C THR A 153 -5.36 18.73 -6.80
N PHE A 154 -6.29 19.02 -5.88
CA PHE A 154 -7.71 18.82 -6.10
C PHE A 154 -8.29 19.92 -7.00
N PHE A 155 -9.14 19.53 -7.94
CA PHE A 155 -9.86 20.45 -8.82
C PHE A 155 -11.20 19.84 -9.31
N ILE A 156 -12.03 20.67 -9.92
CA ILE A 156 -13.29 20.24 -10.57
C ILE A 156 -13.05 20.19 -12.08
N SER A 157 -13.32 19.04 -12.69
CA SER A 157 -13.22 18.87 -14.15
C SER A 157 -14.33 19.60 -14.90
N PRO A 158 -14.19 19.83 -16.22
CA PRO A 158 -15.27 20.38 -17.05
C PRO A 158 -16.57 19.56 -17.04
N ALA A 159 -16.48 18.27 -16.70
CA ALA A 159 -17.62 17.38 -16.52
C ALA A 159 -18.22 17.42 -15.09
N ASN A 160 -17.84 18.42 -14.29
CA ASN A 160 -18.30 18.61 -12.91
C ASN A 160 -17.97 17.45 -11.94
N ASN A 161 -16.92 16.67 -12.24
CA ASN A 161 -16.40 15.63 -11.33
C ASN A 161 -15.23 16.18 -10.50
N ILE A 162 -15.10 15.67 -9.27
CA ILE A 162 -13.96 15.97 -8.40
C ILE A 162 -12.77 15.12 -8.83
N CYS A 163 -11.62 15.77 -9.01
CA CYS A 163 -10.39 15.12 -9.46
C CYS A 163 -9.20 15.51 -8.58
N PHE A 164 -8.18 14.66 -8.54
CA PHE A 164 -6.87 14.97 -7.96
C PHE A 164 -5.77 14.15 -8.64
N TYR A 165 -4.53 14.62 -8.59
CA TYR A 165 -3.39 13.91 -9.20
C TYR A 165 -2.20 13.71 -8.25
N GLY A 166 -2.15 14.40 -7.11
CA GLY A 166 -1.03 14.31 -6.15
C GLY A 166 0.33 14.71 -6.74
N GLU A 167 1.41 14.30 -6.11
CA GLU A 167 2.79 14.61 -6.53
C GLU A 167 3.63 13.32 -6.49
N CYS A 168 4.04 12.84 -7.66
CA CYS A 168 4.88 11.66 -7.83
C CYS A 168 5.65 11.73 -9.15
N SER A 169 6.60 10.83 -9.36
CA SER A 169 7.46 10.89 -10.55
C SER A 169 6.77 10.50 -11.87
N TYR A 170 5.75 9.65 -11.84
CA TYR A 170 5.06 9.13 -13.01
C TYR A 170 3.56 9.32 -12.91
N TYR A 171 2.96 9.97 -13.91
CA TYR A 171 1.50 10.07 -14.05
C TYR A 171 0.81 10.79 -12.87
N CYS A 172 1.45 11.83 -12.34
CA CYS A 172 0.89 12.75 -11.33
C CYS A 172 0.85 14.18 -11.91
N SER A 173 -0.02 14.38 -12.88
CA SER A 173 -0.26 15.66 -13.56
C SER A 173 -1.74 15.81 -13.89
N THR A 174 -2.17 17.00 -14.31
CA THR A 174 -3.57 17.28 -14.67
C THR A 174 -4.07 16.36 -15.78
N GLU A 175 -3.23 16.03 -16.79
CA GLU A 175 -3.66 15.12 -17.87
C GLU A 175 -3.78 13.64 -17.44
N HIS A 176 -3.23 13.26 -16.28
CA HIS A 176 -3.34 11.93 -15.70
C HIS A 176 -4.14 11.92 -14.39
N ALA A 177 -4.95 12.96 -14.16
CA ALA A 177 -5.71 13.11 -12.93
C ALA A 177 -6.75 11.99 -12.75
N LEU A 178 -6.99 11.66 -11.49
CA LEU A 178 -7.97 10.65 -11.11
C LEU A 178 -9.25 11.35 -10.69
N CYS A 179 -10.34 11.05 -11.39
CA CYS A 179 -11.63 11.70 -11.23
C CYS A 179 -12.67 10.71 -10.73
N GLY A 180 -13.49 11.16 -9.80
CA GLY A 180 -14.66 10.41 -9.33
C GLY A 180 -15.84 10.51 -10.28
N LYS A 181 -16.96 9.88 -9.89
CA LYS A 181 -18.26 9.97 -10.57
C LYS A 181 -19.42 10.11 -9.56
N PRO A 182 -19.72 11.33 -9.07
CA PRO A 182 -18.96 12.56 -9.26
C PRO A 182 -17.78 12.71 -8.30
N ASP A 183 -17.84 12.13 -7.10
CA ASP A 183 -16.86 12.35 -6.02
C ASP A 183 -16.40 11.06 -5.31
N GLN A 184 -16.75 9.90 -5.85
CA GLN A 184 -16.29 8.61 -5.34
C GLN A 184 -15.24 8.01 -6.25
N ILE A 185 -14.19 7.45 -5.65
CA ILE A 185 -13.12 6.73 -6.36
C ILE A 185 -12.88 5.37 -5.71
N GLU A 186 -12.81 4.33 -6.55
CA GLU A 186 -12.45 2.99 -6.11
C GLU A 186 -10.93 2.89 -5.91
N GLY A 187 -10.48 2.08 -4.96
CA GLY A 187 -9.07 1.73 -4.83
C GLY A 187 -8.84 0.54 -3.90
N SER A 188 -7.59 0.12 -3.82
CA SER A 188 -7.14 -0.97 -2.94
C SER A 188 -6.51 -0.40 -1.68
N LEU A 189 -6.85 -0.96 -0.53
CA LEU A 189 -6.23 -0.67 0.76
C LEU A 189 -5.43 -1.89 1.20
N ALA A 190 -4.10 -1.77 1.20
CA ALA A 190 -3.20 -2.78 1.73
C ALA A 190 -2.81 -2.45 3.17
N ALA A 191 -3.04 -3.36 4.11
CA ALA A 191 -2.66 -3.17 5.50
C ALA A 191 -1.14 -2.91 5.63
N PHE A 192 -0.76 -1.92 6.45
CA PHE A 192 0.64 -1.67 6.70
C PHE A 192 1.30 -2.81 7.46
N LEU A 193 2.54 -3.12 7.08
CA LEU A 193 3.44 -3.92 7.91
C LEU A 193 3.92 -3.11 9.12
N PRO A 194 4.43 -3.77 10.18
CA PRO A 194 4.97 -3.08 11.34
C PRO A 194 6.02 -2.03 10.95
N ASP A 195 6.07 -0.96 11.76
CA ASP A 195 7.01 0.14 11.54
C ASP A 195 8.46 -0.35 11.49
N LEU A 196 9.29 0.29 10.65
CA LEU A 196 10.68 -0.11 10.45
C LEU A 196 11.55 0.06 11.71
N SER A 197 11.15 0.93 12.64
CA SER A 197 11.80 1.07 13.96
C SER A 197 11.60 -0.15 14.85
N LEU A 198 10.47 -0.85 14.71
CA LEU A 198 10.13 -2.05 15.48
C LEU A 198 10.57 -3.33 14.76
N ALA A 199 10.33 -3.42 13.45
CA ALA A 199 10.65 -4.57 12.64
C ALA A 199 11.45 -4.15 11.40
N LYS A 200 12.78 -4.17 11.52
CA LYS A 200 13.69 -3.87 10.41
C LYS A 200 13.47 -4.85 9.26
N ARG A 201 13.36 -4.33 8.05
CA ARG A 201 13.20 -5.10 6.81
C ARG A 201 14.40 -4.92 5.90
N LYS A 202 14.89 -6.02 5.33
CA LYS A 202 16.01 -6.00 4.37
C LYS A 202 15.48 -5.93 2.95
N THR A 203 16.03 -5.02 2.14
CA THR A 203 15.76 -4.93 0.71
C THR A 203 16.81 -5.70 -0.07
N TRP A 204 16.36 -6.63 -0.89
CA TRP A 204 17.22 -7.51 -1.68
C TRP A 204 17.08 -7.23 -3.17
N ARG A 205 18.20 -7.18 -3.90
CA ARG A 205 18.18 -7.04 -5.35
C ARG A 205 17.93 -8.43 -5.97
N ASN A 206 16.76 -8.61 -6.58
CA ASN A 206 16.41 -9.86 -7.27
C ASN A 206 17.45 -10.16 -8.38
N PRO A 207 18.05 -11.37 -8.44
CA PRO A 207 18.99 -11.77 -9.50
C PRO A 207 18.40 -11.67 -10.91
N TRP A 208 17.08 -11.85 -11.06
CA TRP A 208 16.33 -11.71 -12.31
C TRP A 208 15.79 -10.29 -12.53
N ARG A 209 16.33 -9.28 -11.84
CA ARG A 209 15.97 -7.87 -12.07
C ARG A 209 16.28 -7.47 -13.51
N ARG A 210 15.25 -6.99 -14.22
CA ARG A 210 15.32 -6.48 -15.60
C ARG A 210 16.22 -5.24 -15.72
N SER A 211 16.59 -4.86 -16.94
CA SER A 211 17.53 -3.75 -17.22
C SER A 211 16.96 -2.34 -17.06
N TYR A 212 15.63 -2.18 -17.02
CA TYR A 212 14.91 -0.88 -16.98
C TYR A 212 15.41 0.12 -18.04
N HIS A 213 15.74 -0.38 -19.24
CA HIS A 213 16.29 0.43 -20.33
C HIS A 213 15.81 -0.08 -21.70
N LYS A 214 15.40 0.84 -22.58
CA LYS A 214 14.76 0.51 -23.87
C LYS A 214 15.66 -0.27 -24.84
N ARG A 215 16.96 0.02 -24.82
CA ARG A 215 17.93 -0.54 -25.78
C ARG A 215 18.88 -1.59 -25.17
N LYS A 216 19.00 -1.63 -23.85
CA LYS A 216 19.99 -2.46 -23.17
C LYS A 216 19.33 -3.77 -22.78
N LYS A 217 19.69 -4.84 -23.48
CA LYS A 217 19.36 -6.20 -23.05
C LYS A 217 20.19 -6.54 -21.81
N LEU A 218 19.64 -7.38 -20.93
CA LEU A 218 20.44 -7.92 -19.84
C LEU A 218 21.50 -8.84 -20.44
N ASN A 219 22.77 -8.55 -20.18
CA ASN A 219 23.81 -9.56 -20.32
C ASN A 219 23.68 -10.51 -19.12
N ALA A 220 23.91 -11.80 -19.35
CA ALA A 220 23.60 -12.92 -18.48
C ALA A 220 23.88 -12.71 -16.97
N PHE A 221 23.08 -13.40 -16.14
CA PHE A 221 23.24 -13.63 -14.71
C PHE A 221 24.38 -12.83 -14.04
N SER A 222 24.05 -11.68 -13.43
CA SER A 222 24.86 -11.24 -12.31
C SER A 222 24.66 -12.29 -11.21
N PRO A 223 25.70 -13.03 -10.76
CA PRO A 223 25.54 -14.02 -9.72
C PRO A 223 24.85 -13.36 -8.52
N PRO A 224 23.96 -14.07 -7.80
CA PRO A 224 23.47 -13.56 -6.54
C PRO A 224 24.71 -13.23 -5.71
N GLN A 225 24.79 -11.99 -5.20
CA GLN A 225 25.53 -11.79 -3.96
C GLN A 225 24.78 -12.64 -2.94
N ILE A 226 25.22 -13.89 -2.79
CA ILE A 226 24.81 -14.79 -1.72
C ILE A 226 25.22 -14.05 -0.45
N LEU A 227 24.31 -13.28 0.13
CA LEU A 227 24.38 -13.06 1.56
C LEU A 227 23.72 -14.29 2.16
N SER A 228 24.59 -15.20 2.58
CA SER A 228 24.37 -15.98 3.78
C SER A 228 23.80 -15.08 4.88
N ILE A 229 22.53 -15.28 5.21
CA ILE A 229 21.90 -15.04 6.51
C ILE A 229 20.84 -16.11 6.70
#